data_AF-A0A0V8M5J4-F1
#
_entry.id   AF-A0A0V8M5J4-F1
#
_cell.length_a   1.000
_cell.length_b   1.000
_cell.length_c   1.000
_cell.angle_alpha   90.00
_cell.angle_beta   90.00
_cell.angle_gamma   90.00
#
_symmetry.space_group_name_H-M   'P 1'
#
loop_
_entity.id
_entity.type
_entity.pdbx_description
1 polymer ?
#
loop_
_entity_poly.entity_id
_entity_poly.type
_entity_poly.pdbx_seq_one_letter_code
_entity_poly.pdbx_strand_id
1 'polypeptide(L)'
;MWAVIGFVLGIGATLLYQSIRNQRISVRWYEMLIGAIGLVMFFFGLQNFLTGFAEFASHASLIFLLIVCLPGLLLFGLASRLASMHKNVS
;
A
#
# COMPACT_ATOMS: atom_id res chain seq x y z
N MET A 1 -13.69 -11.57 6.12
CA MET A 1 -12.74 -10.43 6.17
C MET A 1 -11.46 -10.72 5.38
N TRP A 2 -10.72 -11.79 5.68
CA TRP A 2 -9.48 -12.16 4.95
C TRP A 2 -9.64 -12.33 3.44
N ALA A 3 -10.72 -12.96 2.98
CA ALA A 3 -11.00 -13.13 1.55
C ALA A 3 -11.23 -11.78 0.84
N VAL A 4 -11.95 -10.85 1.49
CA VAL A 4 -12.22 -9.50 0.95
C VAL A 4 -10.92 -8.71 0.84
N ILE A 5 -10.06 -8.78 1.86
CA ILE A 5 -8.75 -8.12 1.85
C ILE A 5 -7.85 -8.70 0.76
N GLY A 6 -7.81 -10.02 0.62
CA GLY A 6 -7.08 -10.67 -0.46
C GLY A 6 -7.58 -10.23 -1.84
N PHE A 7 -8.89 -10.04 -1.99
CA PHE A 7 -9.49 -9.56 -3.23
C PHE A 7 -9.11 -8.09 -3.52
N VAL A 8 -9.18 -7.22 -2.51
CA VAL A 8 -8.78 -5.80 -2.61
C VAL A 8 -7.28 -5.68 -2.94
N LEU A 9 -6.43 -6.48 -2.30
CA LEU A 9 -5.00 -6.55 -2.60
C LEU A 9 -4.74 -7.05 -4.02
N GLY A 10 -5.47 -8.08 -4.47
CA GLY A 10 -5.37 -8.62 -5.83
C GLY A 10 -5.77 -7.60 -6.90
N ILE A 11 -6.88 -6.88 -6.70
CA ILE A 11 -7.29 -5.78 -7.58
C ILE A 11 -6.23 -4.68 -7.57
N GLY A 12 -5.78 -4.26 -6.39
CA GLY A 12 -4.76 -3.22 -6.24
C GLY A 12 -3.47 -3.58 -6.98
N ALA A 13 -2.95 -4.80 -6.79
CA ALA A 13 -1.78 -5.30 -7.48
C ALA A 13 -1.97 -5.34 -9.01
N THR A 14 -3.15 -5.76 -9.48
CA THR A 14 -3.47 -5.82 -10.91
C THR A 14 -3.51 -4.43 -11.54
N LEU A 15 -4.19 -3.47 -10.90
CA LEU A 15 -4.25 -2.08 -11.36
C LEU A 15 -2.88 -1.43 -11.39
N LEU A 16 -2.03 -1.72 -10.39
CA LEU A 16 -0.65 -1.23 -10.36
C LEU A 16 0.19 -1.82 -11.49
N TYR A 17 0.12 -3.13 -11.68
CA TYR A 17 0.82 -3.80 -12.76
C TYR A 17 0.41 -3.25 -14.14
N GLN A 18 -0.89 -3.04 -14.36
CA GLN A 18 -1.40 -2.45 -15.59
C GLN A 18 -0.95 -1.00 -15.78
N SER A 19 -0.98 -0.19 -14.71
CA SER A 19 -0.53 1.21 -14.76
C SER A 19 0.96 1.31 -15.12
N ILE A 20 1.80 0.45 -14.52
CA ILE A 20 3.23 0.36 -14.83
C ILE A 20 3.44 -0.02 -16.30
N ARG A 21 2.73 -1.06 -16.77
CA ARG A 21 2.82 -1.55 -18.15
C ARG A 21 2.42 -0.50 -19.18
N ASN A 22 1.32 0.23 -18.92
CA ASN A 22 0.79 1.23 -19.85
C ASN A 22 1.68 2.47 -19.96
N GLN A 23 2.37 2.84 -18.88
CA GLN A 23 3.18 4.07 -18.84
C GLN A 23 4.65 3.89 -19.27
N ARG A 24 5.04 2.68 -19.73
CA ARG A 24 6.43 2.26 -20.02
C ARG A 24 7.41 2.66 -18.90
N ILE A 25 6.95 2.65 -17.65
CA ILE A 25 7.81 3.01 -16.53
C ILE A 25 8.78 1.85 -16.31
N SER A 26 10.08 2.12 -16.39
CA SER A 26 11.11 1.19 -15.95
C SER A 26 11.10 1.16 -14.42
N VAL A 27 10.19 0.37 -13.85
CA VAL A 27 10.11 0.17 -12.40
C VAL A 27 11.17 -0.85 -12.01
N ARG A 28 12.07 -0.45 -11.10
CA ARG A 28 13.09 -1.34 -10.56
C ARG A 28 12.45 -2.29 -9.55
N TRP A 29 13.03 -3.49 -9.41
CA TRP A 29 12.49 -4.54 -8.53
C TRP A 29 12.29 -4.06 -7.08
N TYR A 30 13.18 -3.21 -6.56
CA TYR A 30 13.07 -2.70 -5.20
C TYR A 30 11.96 -1.66 -5.03
N GLU A 31 11.63 -0.88 -6.07
CA GLU A 31 10.51 0.07 -6.04
C GLU A 31 9.19 -0.70 -5.96
N MET A 32 9.11 -1.81 -6.71
CA MET A 32 7.97 -2.71 -6.65
C MET A 32 7.87 -3.38 -5.26
N LEU A 33 8.98 -3.81 -4.66
CA LEU A 33 9.00 -4.41 -3.33
C LEU A 33 8.58 -3.40 -2.24
N ILE A 34 9.14 -2.19 -2.24
CA ILE A 34 8.80 -1.13 -1.26
C ILE A 34 7.33 -0.73 -1.40
N GLY A 35 6.84 -0.58 -2.64
CA GLY A 35 5.43 -0.28 -2.91
C GLY A 35 4.51 -1.39 -2.41
N ALA A 36 4.85 -2.65 -2.66
CA ALA A 36 4.08 -3.80 -2.19
C ALA A 36 4.03 -3.86 -0.65
N ILE A 37 5.17 -3.68 0.03
CA ILE A 37 5.24 -3.64 1.50
C ILE A 37 4.37 -2.49 2.04
N GLY A 38 4.45 -1.30 1.44
CA GLY A 38 3.65 -0.15 1.84
C GLY A 38 2.14 -0.42 1.75
N LEU A 39 1.68 -1.05 0.67
CA LEU A 39 0.28 -1.42 0.50
C LEU A 39 -0.16 -2.51 1.48
N VAL A 40 0.65 -3.54 1.68
CA VAL A 40 0.34 -4.60 2.66
C VAL A 40 0.21 -4.00 4.05
N MET A 41 1.14 -3.13 4.47
CA MET A 41 1.04 -2.41 5.75
C MET A 41 -0.24 -1.58 5.82
N PHE A 42 -0.56 -0.81 4.78
CA PHE A 42 -1.75 0.03 4.76
C PHE A 42 -3.03 -0.79 4.92
N PHE A 43 -3.22 -1.83 4.13
CA PHE A 43 -4.43 -2.66 4.19
C PHE A 43 -4.51 -3.48 5.49
N PHE A 44 -3.39 -3.97 5.99
CA PHE A 44 -3.32 -4.65 7.29
C PHE A 44 -3.72 -3.71 8.43
N GLY A 45 -3.15 -2.50 8.48
CA GLY A 45 -3.50 -1.49 9.47
C GLY A 45 -4.97 -1.06 9.37
N LEU A 46 -5.49 -0.89 8.14
CA LEU A 46 -6.86 -0.46 7.90
C LEU A 46 -7.88 -1.51 8.40
N GLN A 47 -7.62 -2.80 8.17
CA GLN A 47 -8.45 -3.85 8.76
C GLN A 47 -8.41 -3.81 10.30
N ASN A 48 -7.23 -3.70 10.89
CA ASN A 48 -7.08 -3.68 12.35
C ASN A 48 -7.81 -2.47 12.96
N PHE A 49 -7.75 -1.32 12.29
CA PHE A 49 -8.55 -0.14 12.65
C PHE A 49 -10.05 -0.44 12.62
N LEU A 50 -10.57 -1.00 11.52
CA LEU A 50 -12.00 -1.31 11.39
C LEU A 50 -12.48 -2.36 12.42
N THR A 51 -11.63 -3.35 12.71
CA THR A 51 -11.92 -4.41 13.67
C THR A 51 -11.93 -3.85 15.10
N GLY A 52 -10.88 -3.12 15.49
CA GLY A 52 -10.81 -2.51 16.82
C GLY A 52 -11.89 -1.47 17.06
N PHE A 53 -12.32 -0.74 16.02
CA PHE A 53 -13.42 0.22 16.13
C PHE A 53 -14.76 -0.49 16.37
N ALA A 54 -15.00 -1.62 15.70
CA ALA A 54 -16.17 -2.46 15.93
C ALA A 54 -16.18 -3.09 17.34
N GLU A 55 -15.02 -3.34 17.93
CA GLU A 55 -14.85 -3.86 19.29
C GLU A 55 -14.80 -2.76 20.37
N PHE A 56 -15.13 -1.51 20.03
CA PHE A 56 -15.06 -0.33 20.93
C PHE A 56 -13.66 -0.04 21.50
N ALA A 57 -12.60 -0.64 20.94
CA ALA A 57 -11.20 -0.39 21.23
C ALA A 57 -10.67 0.80 20.39
N SER A 58 -11.35 1.95 20.49
CA SER A 58 -11.09 3.15 19.67
C SER A 58 -9.65 3.65 19.79
N HIS A 59 -9.06 3.59 20.99
CA HIS A 59 -7.70 4.06 21.22
C HIS A 59 -6.65 3.21 20.51
N ALA A 60 -6.77 1.87 20.58
CA ALA A 60 -5.87 0.95 19.88
C ALA A 60 -6.02 1.06 18.36
N SER A 61 -7.26 1.24 17.88
CA SER A 61 -7.56 1.43 16.47
C SER A 61 -6.83 2.64 15.89
N LEU A 62 -6.89 3.79 16.57
CA LEU A 62 -6.21 5.01 16.14
C LEU A 62 -4.68 4.83 16.09
N ILE A 63 -4.11 4.05 17.01
CA ILE A 63 -2.68 3.74 17.01
C ILE A 63 -2.30 2.92 15.77
N PHE A 64 -3.11 1.95 15.35
CA PHE A 64 -2.89 1.22 14.10
C PHE A 64 -2.91 2.14 12.87
N LEU A 65 -3.83 3.11 12.84
CA LEU A 65 -3.90 4.08 11.76
C LEU A 65 -2.62 4.94 11.67
N LEU A 66 -2.11 5.43 12.81
CA LEU A 66 -0.92 6.27 12.83
C LEU A 66 0.39 5.50 12.61
N ILE A 67 0.55 4.34 13.24
CA ILE A 67 1.84 3.63 13.28
C ILE A 67 1.97 2.64 12.12
N VAL A 68 0.86 2.14 11.56
CA VAL A 68 0.89 1.13 10.50
C VAL A 68 0.41 1.70 9.17
N CYS A 69 -0.78 2.31 9.13
CA CYS A 69 -1.33 2.82 7.86
C CYS A 69 -0.51 3.99 7.30
N LEU A 70 -0.16 4.96 8.16
CA LEU A 70 0.55 6.16 7.75
C LEU A 70 1.94 5.84 7.17
N PRO A 71 2.80 5.03 7.83
CA PRO A 71 4.07 4.60 7.24
C PRO A 71 3.88 3.76 5.98
N GLY A 72 2.84 2.92 5.91
CA GLY A 72 2.50 2.16 4.70
C GLY A 72 2.23 3.06 3.49
N LEU A 73 1.43 4.11 3.67
CA LEU A 73 1.16 5.12 2.63
C LEU A 73 2.42 5.90 2.24
N LEU A 74 3.27 6.26 3.22
CA LEU A 74 4.54 6.94 2.95
C LEU A 74 5.47 6.07 2.11
N LEU A 75 5.63 4.79 2.44
CA LEU A 75 6.44 3.85 1.67
C LEU A 75 5.90 3.68 0.24
N PHE A 76 4.59 3.55 0.09
CA PHE A 76 3.97 3.44 -1.23
C PHE A 76 4.15 4.73 -2.06
N GLY A 77 3.99 5.89 -1.43
CA GLY A 77 4.24 7.19 -2.05
C GLY A 77 5.70 7.38 -2.46
N LEU A 78 6.65 6.95 -1.62
CA LEU A 78 8.08 6.99 -1.91
C LEU A 78 8.44 6.08 -3.09
N ALA A 79 7.96 4.84 -3.11
CA ALA A 79 8.14 3.92 -4.23
C ALA A 79 7.62 4.51 -5.55
N SER A 80 6.44 5.13 -5.50
CA SER A 80 5.82 5.78 -6.66
C SER A 80 6.64 6.98 -7.15
N ARG A 81 7.16 7.80 -6.23
CA ARG A 81 8.04 8.93 -6.55
C ARG A 81 9.36 8.47 -7.16
N LEU A 82 10.00 7.45 -6.59
CA LEU A 82 11.24 6.86 -7.11
C LEU A 82 11.07 6.36 -8.55
N ALA A 83 10.00 5.59 -8.80
CA ALA A 83 9.67 5.08 -10.12
C ALA A 83 9.42 6.22 -11.14
N SER A 84 8.75 7.29 -10.73
CA SER A 84 8.52 8.46 -11.58
C SER A 84 9.78 9.27 -11.86
N MET A 85 10.71 9.38 -10.89
CA MET A 85 11.95 10.13 -11.10
C MET A 85 12.88 9.40 -12.06
N HIS A 86 13.00 8.07 -11.97
CA HIS A 86 13.81 7.30 -12.91
C HIS A 86 13.34 7.41 -14.36
N LYS A 87 12.01 7.51 -14.58
CA LYS A 87 11.45 7.74 -15.92
C LYS A 87 11.95 9.04 -16.57
N ASN A 88 12.25 10.07 -15.80
CA ASN A 88 12.70 11.37 -16.33
C ASN A 88 14.20 11.41 -16.64
N VAL A 89 14.96 10.39 -16.25
CA VAL A 89 16.43 10.34 -16.42
C VAL A 89 16.85 9.35 -17.52
N SER A 90 15.96 8.43 -17.94
CA SER A 90 16.18 7.46 -19.03
C SER A 90 15.63 7.93 -20.36
#